data_AF-A0A7V8VJ18-F1
#
_entry.id   AF-A0A7V8VJ18-F1
#
_cell.length_a   1.000
_cell.length_b   1.000
_cell.length_c   1.000
_cell.angle_alpha   90.00
_cell.angle_beta   90.00
_cell.angle_gamma   90.00
#
_symmetry.space_group_name_H-M   'P 1'
#
loop_
_entity.id
_entity.type
_entity.pdbx_description
1 polymer ?
#
loop_
_entity_poly.entity_id
_entity_poly.type
_entity_poly.pdbx_seq_one_letter_code
_entity_poly.pdbx_strand_id
1 'polypeptide(L)'
;MRAIRALLAALILLLAGCGGEEPAPPASTTGPTGASGPTGATGATGSDSESGGALEASDQLMIEETVENWLSEGDCELMTDDFLEAQTFEADPQAACRLFRAQYETSDYSTDSVTASEFEGDGSEATVAITIEGGISAVYTLIDKGEGWQIDSVDL
;
A
#
# COMPACT_ATOMS: atom_id res chain seq x y z
N MET A 1 -2.64 30.58 12.04
CA MET A 1 -2.95 30.00 13.37
C MET A 1 -3.83 28.77 13.19
N ARG A 2 -3.24 27.58 13.18
CA ARG A 2 -3.88 26.33 13.59
C ARG A 2 -2.82 25.51 14.33
N ALA A 3 -3.21 25.02 15.48
CA ALA A 3 -2.36 24.48 16.52
C ALA A 3 -2.69 22.99 16.70
N ILE A 4 -1.71 22.27 17.27
CA ILE A 4 -1.84 21.03 18.03
C ILE A 4 -2.15 19.78 17.20
N ARG A 5 -1.21 18.84 17.17
CA ARG A 5 -1.47 17.44 17.56
C ARG A 5 -0.31 16.93 18.40
N ALA A 6 -0.67 16.59 19.63
CA ALA A 6 0.18 16.12 20.69
C ALA A 6 0.30 14.59 20.65
N LEU A 7 1.44 14.10 21.16
CA LEU A 7 1.69 12.85 21.90
C LEU A 7 0.89 11.57 21.51
N LEU A 8 1.59 10.44 21.37
CA LEU A 8 1.81 9.54 22.52
C LEU A 8 2.82 8.43 22.16
N ALA A 9 3.76 8.22 23.07
CA ALA A 9 4.69 7.11 23.08
C ALA A 9 4.17 5.97 23.97
N ALA A 10 4.68 4.77 23.67
CA ALA A 10 4.88 3.59 24.53
C ALA A 10 3.74 2.56 24.67
N LEU A 11 4.04 1.31 24.29
CA LEU A 11 3.56 0.09 24.94
C LEU A 11 4.48 -1.11 24.60
N ILE A 12 5.53 -1.37 25.39
CA ILE A 12 5.68 -2.44 26.39
C ILE A 12 5.67 -3.89 25.82
N LEU A 13 6.87 -4.48 25.76
CA LEU A 13 7.16 -5.92 25.69
C LEU A 13 6.86 -6.63 27.02
N LEU A 14 6.28 -7.83 27.00
CA LEU A 14 6.50 -8.84 28.05
C LEU A 14 6.16 -10.28 27.61
N LEU A 15 6.97 -11.18 28.14
CA LEU A 15 7.22 -12.59 27.79
C LEU A 15 6.18 -13.61 28.32
N ALA A 16 6.31 -14.81 27.75
CA ALA A 16 6.19 -16.14 28.37
C ALA A 16 4.80 -16.81 28.45
N GLY A 17 4.72 -18.00 27.86
CA GLY A 17 3.66 -18.98 28.12
C GLY A 17 3.93 -20.32 27.44
N CYS A 18 4.16 -21.36 28.25
CA CYS A 18 4.36 -22.78 27.96
C CYS A 18 3.39 -23.37 26.90
N GLY A 19 3.69 -24.42 26.13
CA GLY A 19 4.44 -25.65 26.45
C GLY A 19 3.50 -26.75 26.99
N GLY A 20 3.13 -27.72 26.14
CA GLY A 20 2.39 -28.97 26.46
C GLY A 20 1.48 -29.43 25.29
N GLU A 21 1.83 -30.39 24.41
CA GLU A 21 1.83 -31.88 24.57
C GLU A 21 0.37 -32.44 24.50
N GLU A 22 -0.11 -33.42 23.71
CA GLU A 22 0.38 -34.46 22.76
C GLU A 22 -0.87 -35.02 21.95
N PRO A 23 -0.94 -36.21 21.29
CA PRO A 23 -1.33 -36.33 19.85
C PRO A 23 -2.52 -37.27 19.46
N ALA A 24 -2.89 -37.21 18.16
CA ALA A 24 -3.48 -38.24 17.24
C ALA A 24 -4.89 -38.86 17.54
N PRO A 25 -5.69 -39.29 16.53
CA PRO A 25 -5.34 -40.33 15.54
C PRO A 25 -5.79 -40.11 14.07
N PRO A 26 -5.33 -40.97 13.12
CA PRO A 26 -5.65 -40.87 11.69
C PRO A 26 -6.80 -41.80 11.28
N ALA A 27 -7.52 -41.49 10.19
CA ALA A 27 -8.17 -42.49 9.35
C ALA A 27 -8.62 -41.92 7.99
N SER A 28 -8.50 -42.76 6.97
CA SER A 28 -8.51 -42.44 5.55
C SER A 28 -9.84 -42.77 4.84
N THR A 29 -9.94 -42.26 3.60
CA THR A 29 -10.56 -42.85 2.38
C THR A 29 -11.95 -42.38 1.88
N THR A 30 -11.95 -42.07 0.56
CA THR A 30 -12.99 -42.32 -0.48
C THR A 30 -14.16 -41.33 -0.67
N GLY A 31 -14.29 -40.75 -1.90
CA GLY A 31 -15.35 -39.85 -2.40
C GLY A 31 -16.67 -40.55 -2.81
N PRO A 32 -17.53 -40.06 -3.77
CA PRO A 32 -17.50 -38.86 -4.64
C PRO A 32 -18.83 -38.02 -4.74
N THR A 33 -18.78 -36.93 -5.52
CA THR A 33 -19.85 -36.19 -6.28
C THR A 33 -21.13 -35.63 -5.60
N GLY A 34 -21.32 -34.30 -5.72
CA GLY A 34 -22.60 -33.72 -6.18
C GLY A 34 -23.27 -32.59 -5.35
N ALA A 35 -23.52 -31.47 -6.04
CA ALA A 35 -24.65 -30.52 -5.90
C ALA A 35 -24.63 -29.35 -4.89
N SER A 36 -25.27 -28.27 -5.35
CA SER A 36 -25.41 -26.89 -4.90
C SER A 36 -25.74 -26.63 -3.42
N GLY A 37 -25.38 -25.41 -2.97
CA GLY A 37 -25.54 -24.87 -1.60
C GLY A 37 -26.97 -24.77 -1.05
N PRO A 38 -27.15 -24.28 0.19
CA PRO A 38 -27.09 -22.83 0.46
C PRO A 38 -26.47 -22.40 1.82
N THR A 39 -26.14 -21.10 1.89
CA THR A 39 -26.20 -20.17 3.04
C THR A 39 -25.65 -20.58 4.43
N GLY A 40 -24.60 -19.86 4.84
CA GLY A 40 -24.57 -19.14 6.12
C GLY A 40 -23.62 -19.66 7.20
N ALA A 41 -22.62 -18.83 7.55
CA ALA A 41 -22.07 -18.80 8.90
C ALA A 41 -21.52 -17.39 9.22
N THR A 42 -22.22 -16.71 10.13
CA THR A 42 -21.74 -15.54 10.87
C THR A 42 -20.70 -16.00 11.89
N GLY A 43 -19.53 -15.36 11.89
CA GLY A 43 -18.72 -15.10 13.08
C GLY A 43 -17.44 -15.91 13.25
N ALA A 44 -16.29 -15.23 13.09
CA ALA A 44 -15.27 -15.14 14.13
C ALA A 44 -14.29 -14.00 13.77
N THR A 45 -14.24 -12.98 14.63
CA THR A 45 -13.13 -12.01 14.70
C THR A 45 -11.83 -12.78 14.93
N GLY A 46 -10.95 -12.75 13.94
CA GLY A 46 -9.56 -13.17 14.04
C GLY A 46 -8.67 -12.00 13.63
N SER A 47 -7.75 -11.64 14.52
CA SER A 47 -6.77 -10.56 14.37
C SER A 47 -5.68 -10.91 13.35
N ASP A 48 -5.36 -9.93 12.50
CA ASP A 48 -4.05 -9.60 11.93
C ASP A 48 -3.25 -10.70 11.21
N SER A 49 -3.50 -10.87 9.91
CA SER A 49 -2.51 -10.98 8.81
C SER A 49 -3.13 -11.70 7.62
N GLU A 50 -3.86 -10.98 6.77
CA GLU A 50 -4.13 -11.39 5.38
C GLU A 50 -3.88 -10.20 4.46
N SER A 51 -2.59 -9.94 4.21
CA SER A 51 -2.17 -9.33 2.94
C SER A 51 -2.60 -10.31 1.83
N GLY A 52 -3.47 -9.84 0.93
CA GLY A 52 -4.09 -10.65 -0.13
C GLY A 52 -5.61 -10.48 -0.31
N GLY A 53 -6.25 -9.57 0.43
CA GLY A 53 -7.63 -9.14 0.18
C GLY A 53 -7.71 -8.06 -0.90
N ALA A 54 -8.82 -7.98 -1.63
CA ALA A 54 -9.06 -6.92 -2.61
C ALA A 54 -8.93 -5.53 -1.95
N LEU A 55 -8.43 -4.53 -2.71
CA LEU A 55 -8.24 -3.16 -2.24
C LEU A 55 -9.47 -2.60 -1.51
N GLU A 56 -9.26 -2.12 -0.29
CA GLU A 56 -10.30 -1.47 0.49
C GLU A 56 -10.45 0.00 0.06
N ALA A 57 -11.60 0.61 0.38
CA ALA A 57 -11.83 2.03 0.08
C ALA A 57 -10.84 2.95 0.83
N SER A 58 -10.33 2.53 1.99
CA SER A 58 -9.26 3.24 2.71
C SER A 58 -7.94 3.19 1.96
N ASP A 59 -7.61 2.06 1.32
CA ASP A 59 -6.40 1.93 0.54
C ASP A 59 -6.44 2.85 -0.68
N GLN A 60 -7.58 2.89 -1.37
CA GLN A 60 -7.78 3.76 -2.53
C GLN A 60 -7.55 5.24 -2.17
N LEU A 61 -8.05 5.70 -1.02
CA LEU A 61 -7.82 7.06 -0.55
C LEU A 61 -6.34 7.34 -0.24
N MET A 62 -5.64 6.39 0.39
CA MET A 62 -4.21 6.55 0.69
C MET A 62 -3.36 6.52 -0.57
N ILE A 63 -3.72 5.67 -1.54
CA ILE A 63 -3.06 5.60 -2.85
C ILE A 63 -3.24 6.92 -3.60
N GLU A 64 -4.47 7.43 -3.68
CA GLU A 64 -4.76 8.72 -4.32
C GLU A 64 -3.96 9.87 -3.67
N GLU A 65 -4.02 9.98 -2.33
CA GLU A 65 -3.26 10.98 -1.58
C GLU A 65 -1.74 10.85 -1.79
N THR A 66 -1.22 9.63 -1.87
CA THR A 66 0.21 9.37 -2.12
C THR A 66 0.64 9.90 -3.48
N VAL A 67 -0.14 9.62 -4.53
CA VAL A 67 0.20 10.08 -5.87
C VAL A 67 0.04 11.59 -6.01
N GLU A 68 -1.01 12.18 -5.44
CA GLU A 68 -1.22 13.64 -5.44
C GLU A 68 -0.10 14.38 -4.70
N ASN A 69 0.31 13.90 -3.54
CA ASN A 69 1.41 14.49 -2.77
C ASN A 69 2.74 14.36 -3.52
N TRP A 70 2.99 13.22 -4.17
CA TRP A 70 4.20 13.07 -4.99
C TRP A 70 4.21 14.01 -6.20
N LEU A 71 3.09 14.14 -6.93
CA LEU A 71 2.97 15.02 -8.11
C LEU A 71 3.09 16.52 -7.79
N SER A 72 2.72 16.91 -6.57
CA SER A 72 2.76 18.30 -6.13
C SER A 72 4.06 18.63 -5.41
N GLU A 73 4.43 17.87 -4.38
CA GLU A 73 5.56 18.18 -3.51
C GLU A 73 6.88 17.51 -3.95
N GLY A 74 6.81 16.44 -4.74
CA GLY A 74 8.00 15.67 -5.13
C GLY A 74 8.70 15.05 -3.93
N ASP A 75 7.93 14.57 -2.96
CA ASP A 75 8.54 13.95 -1.78
C ASP A 75 9.10 12.57 -2.14
N CYS A 76 10.41 12.43 -1.98
CA CYS A 76 11.12 11.20 -2.27
C CYS A 76 10.72 10.04 -1.35
N GLU A 77 10.17 10.35 -0.17
CA GLU A 77 9.75 9.36 0.84
C GLU A 77 8.48 8.60 0.40
N LEU A 78 7.77 9.11 -0.62
CA LEU A 78 6.63 8.46 -1.26
C LEU A 78 7.03 7.53 -2.41
N MET A 79 8.33 7.33 -2.66
CA MET A 79 8.85 6.43 -3.68
C MET A 79 9.54 5.23 -3.03
N THR A 80 9.50 4.07 -3.69
CA THR A 80 10.37 2.95 -3.31
C THR A 80 11.82 3.30 -3.60
N ASP A 81 12.75 2.68 -2.87
CA ASP A 81 14.19 2.85 -3.10
C ASP A 81 14.57 2.49 -4.55
N ASP A 82 13.97 1.42 -5.10
CA ASP A 82 14.18 0.97 -6.48
C ASP A 82 13.69 2.00 -7.50
N PHE A 83 12.51 2.58 -7.27
CA PHE A 83 11.99 3.64 -8.15
C PHE A 83 12.86 4.89 -8.10
N LEU A 84 13.28 5.29 -6.89
CA LEU A 84 14.13 6.45 -6.68
C LEU A 84 15.52 6.26 -7.30
N GLU A 85 16.11 5.06 -7.21
CA GLU A 85 17.33 4.71 -7.93
C GLU A 85 17.10 4.82 -9.44
N ALA A 86 15.99 4.32 -9.98
CA ALA A 86 15.69 4.40 -11.40
C ALA A 86 15.58 5.86 -11.92
N GLN A 87 15.05 6.78 -11.09
CA GLN A 87 14.93 8.20 -11.45
C GLN A 87 16.27 8.95 -11.43
N THR A 88 17.20 8.55 -10.56
CA THR A 88 18.41 9.33 -10.27
C THR A 88 19.70 8.64 -10.69
N PHE A 89 19.64 7.35 -11.01
CA PHE A 89 20.77 6.44 -11.24
C PHE A 89 21.75 6.37 -10.04
N GLU A 90 21.25 6.64 -8.84
CA GLU A 90 22.02 6.63 -7.60
C GLU A 90 21.51 5.52 -6.67
N ALA A 91 22.41 4.62 -6.27
CA ALA A 91 22.08 3.42 -5.50
C ALA A 91 21.99 3.68 -3.98
N ASP A 92 22.60 4.76 -3.47
CA ASP A 92 22.39 5.17 -2.07
C ASP A 92 21.06 5.95 -1.98
N PRO A 93 20.02 5.43 -1.29
CA PRO A 93 18.70 6.05 -1.30
C PRO A 93 18.69 7.46 -0.70
N GLN A 94 19.60 7.74 0.26
CA GLN A 94 19.73 9.08 0.82
C GLN A 94 20.35 10.06 -0.17
N ALA A 95 21.35 9.64 -0.95
CA ALA A 95 21.93 10.43 -2.03
C ALA A 95 20.95 10.61 -3.18
N ALA A 96 20.25 9.54 -3.56
CA ALA A 96 19.21 9.55 -4.57
C ALA A 96 18.11 10.54 -4.20
N CYS A 97 17.59 10.50 -2.97
CA CYS A 97 16.59 11.47 -2.52
C CYS A 97 17.12 12.91 -2.55
N ARG A 98 18.37 13.15 -2.13
CA ARG A 98 18.98 14.49 -2.23
C ARG A 98 19.08 14.97 -3.68
N LEU A 99 19.45 14.09 -4.60
CA LEU A 99 19.53 14.41 -6.03
C LEU A 99 18.14 14.69 -6.61
N PHE A 100 17.16 13.84 -6.32
CA PHE A 100 15.78 14.02 -6.75
C PHE A 100 15.24 15.37 -6.28
N ARG A 101 15.32 15.68 -4.98
CA ARG A 101 14.88 16.97 -4.41
C ARG A 101 15.60 18.18 -5.02
N ALA A 102 16.84 18.00 -5.48
CA ALA A 102 17.59 19.07 -6.14
C ALA A 102 17.22 19.28 -7.62
N GLN A 103 16.65 18.26 -8.27
CA GLN A 103 16.20 18.31 -9.67
C GLN A 103 14.70 18.51 -9.81
N TYR A 104 13.92 18.20 -8.77
CA TYR A 104 12.48 18.30 -8.79
C TYR A 104 12.06 19.76 -8.95
N GLU A 105 11.34 20.01 -10.05
CA GLU A 105 10.66 21.27 -10.27
C GLU A 105 9.20 21.08 -9.88
N THR A 106 8.74 21.85 -8.91
CA THR A 106 7.34 21.83 -8.48
C THR A 106 6.45 22.05 -9.70
N SER A 107 5.54 21.13 -9.92
CA SER A 107 4.61 21.24 -11.03
C SER A 107 3.62 22.38 -10.79
N ASP A 108 3.20 23.06 -11.86
CA ASP A 108 2.13 24.08 -11.80
C ASP A 108 0.72 23.44 -11.73
N TYR A 109 0.63 22.11 -11.61
CA TYR A 109 -0.65 21.41 -11.54
C TYR A 109 -1.27 21.60 -10.16
N SER A 110 -2.54 22.01 -10.12
CA SER A 110 -3.31 21.91 -8.88
C SER A 110 -3.63 20.45 -8.62
N THR A 111 -3.66 20.02 -7.36
CA THR A 111 -4.18 18.69 -7.00
C THR A 111 -5.62 18.50 -7.49
N ASP A 112 -6.41 19.58 -7.56
CA ASP A 112 -7.77 19.56 -8.13
C ASP A 112 -7.83 19.18 -9.62
N SER A 113 -6.71 19.26 -10.34
CA SER A 113 -6.59 18.89 -11.76
C SER A 113 -6.19 17.42 -11.96
N VAL A 114 -5.96 16.67 -10.87
CA VAL A 114 -5.62 15.25 -10.90
C VAL A 114 -6.90 14.44 -10.66
N THR A 115 -7.07 13.35 -11.40
CA THR A 115 -8.18 12.41 -11.19
C THR A 115 -7.64 11.00 -11.16
N ALA A 116 -7.83 10.31 -10.04
CA ALA A 116 -7.54 8.90 -9.92
C ALA A 116 -8.72 8.02 -10.35
N SER A 117 -8.41 6.93 -11.03
CA SER A 117 -9.39 6.00 -11.59
C SER A 117 -8.77 4.60 -11.74
N GLU A 118 -9.61 3.60 -12.03
CA GLU A 118 -9.15 2.24 -12.34
C GLU A 118 -8.21 1.64 -11.28
N PHE A 119 -8.60 1.75 -10.00
CA PHE A 119 -7.89 1.09 -8.91
C PHE A 119 -8.01 -0.42 -9.03
N GLU A 120 -6.88 -1.09 -9.18
CA GLU A 120 -6.77 -2.55 -9.25
C GLU A 120 -5.67 -3.03 -8.30
N GLY A 121 -5.82 -4.20 -7.70
CA GLY A 121 -4.83 -4.78 -6.78
C GLY A 121 -5.41 -5.30 -5.48
N ASP A 122 -4.53 -5.41 -4.49
CA ASP A 122 -4.81 -5.93 -3.15
C ASP A 122 -4.14 -5.05 -2.08
N GLY A 123 -4.27 -5.41 -0.80
CA GLY A 123 -3.67 -4.68 0.33
C GLY A 123 -2.14 -4.72 0.41
N SER A 124 -1.41 -4.99 -0.68
CA SER A 124 0.06 -5.00 -0.72
C SER A 124 0.64 -4.44 -2.00
N GLU A 125 -0.06 -4.60 -3.12
CA GLU A 125 0.31 -4.01 -4.40
C GLU A 125 -0.95 -3.46 -5.10
N ALA A 126 -0.84 -2.28 -5.69
CA ALA A 126 -1.94 -1.63 -6.37
C ALA A 126 -1.48 -0.91 -7.64
N THR A 127 -2.37 -0.85 -8.62
CA THR A 127 -2.25 0.03 -9.79
C THR A 127 -3.37 1.05 -9.80
N VAL A 128 -3.07 2.28 -10.19
CA VAL A 128 -4.05 3.36 -10.34
C VAL A 128 -3.78 4.16 -11.62
N ALA A 129 -4.83 4.41 -12.39
CA ALA A 129 -4.77 5.28 -13.55
C ALA A 129 -5.03 6.73 -13.13
N ILE A 130 -4.07 7.60 -13.41
CA ILE A 130 -4.11 9.03 -13.08
C ILE A 130 -4.26 9.82 -14.37
N THR A 131 -5.28 10.67 -14.42
CA THR A 131 -5.48 11.63 -15.51
C THR A 131 -5.30 13.04 -14.97
N ILE A 132 -4.44 13.82 -15.62
CA ILE A 132 -4.25 15.25 -15.33
C ILE A 132 -5.04 16.07 -16.35
N GLU A 133 -5.75 17.11 -15.91
CA GLU A 133 -6.42 18.06 -16.80
C GLU A 133 -5.45 18.57 -17.88
N GLY A 134 -5.81 18.35 -19.15
CA GLY A 134 -4.90 18.51 -20.28
C GLY A 134 -4.65 17.21 -21.05
N GLY A 135 -5.12 16.07 -20.53
CA GLY A 135 -5.17 14.79 -21.24
C GLY A 135 -3.90 13.94 -21.12
N ILE A 136 -3.05 14.25 -20.15
CA ILE A 136 -1.91 13.39 -19.80
C ILE A 136 -2.45 12.31 -18.87
N SER A 137 -2.26 11.05 -19.27
CA SER A 137 -2.60 9.88 -18.46
C SER A 137 -1.34 9.13 -18.10
N ALA A 138 -1.30 8.55 -16.91
CA ALA A 138 -0.24 7.67 -16.46
C ALA A 138 -0.81 6.59 -15.54
N VAL A 139 -0.26 5.39 -15.58
CA VAL A 139 -0.59 4.30 -14.65
C VAL A 139 0.53 4.20 -13.64
N TYR A 140 0.18 4.27 -12.37
CA TYR A 140 1.12 4.18 -11.25
C TYR A 140 0.98 2.80 -10.62
N THR A 141 2.10 2.15 -10.34
CA THR A 141 2.17 0.97 -9.47
C THR A 141 2.65 1.42 -8.10
N LEU A 142 1.96 1.01 -7.04
CA LEU A 142 2.30 1.30 -5.66
C LEU A 142 2.42 0.01 -4.84
N ILE A 143 3.29 0.05 -3.83
CA ILE A 143 3.53 -1.04 -2.88
C ILE A 143 3.26 -0.54 -1.47
N ASP A 144 2.49 -1.29 -0.69
CA ASP A 144 2.33 -1.01 0.75
C ASP A 144 3.55 -1.54 1.52
N LYS A 145 4.24 -0.65 2.25
CA LYS A 145 5.36 -1.02 3.12
C LYS A 145 4.93 -1.24 4.58
N GLY A 146 3.63 -1.18 4.87
CA GLY A 146 3.05 -1.26 6.21
C GLY A 146 3.08 0.07 6.97
N GLU A 147 3.84 1.06 6.48
CA GLU A 147 3.88 2.43 6.98
C GLU A 147 3.06 3.40 6.10
N GLY A 148 2.59 2.89 4.95
CA GLY A 148 1.96 3.66 3.88
C GLY A 148 2.31 3.10 2.51
N TRP A 149 1.61 3.60 1.50
CA TRP A 149 1.84 3.28 0.09
C TRP A 149 3.03 4.08 -0.46
N GLN A 150 3.83 3.44 -1.30
CA GLN A 150 4.94 4.07 -2.02
C GLN A 150 4.86 3.75 -3.51
N ILE A 151 5.17 4.73 -4.35
CA ILE A 151 5.24 4.59 -5.81
C ILE A 151 6.45 3.76 -6.19
N ASP A 152 6.20 2.67 -6.91
CA ASP A 152 7.22 1.74 -7.39
C ASP A 152 7.52 1.91 -8.88
N SER A 153 6.51 2.26 -9.68
CA SER A 153 6.70 2.55 -11.10
C SER A 153 5.64 3.49 -11.65
N VAL A 154 5.95 4.09 -12.80
CA VAL A 154 5.02 4.93 -13.57
C VAL A 154 5.14 4.57 -15.04
N ASP A 155 4.00 4.31 -15.68
CA ASP A 155 3.86 4.01 -17.11
C ASP A 155 3.01 5.11 -17.78
N LEU A 156 3.49 5.68 -18.89
CA LEU A 156 2.85 6.80 -19.62
C LEU A 156 2.08 6.36 -20.87
#